data_AF-A0AAW6Y1N8-F1
#
_entry.id   AF-A0AAW6Y1N8-F1
#
_cell.length_a   1.000
_cell.length_b   1.000
_cell.length_c   1.000
_cell.angle_alpha   90.00
_cell.angle_beta   90.00
_cell.angle_gamma   90.00
#
_symmetry.space_group_name_H-M   'P 1'
#
loop_
_entity.id
_entity.type
_entity.pdbx_description
1 polymer ?
#
loop_
_entity_poly.entity_id
_entity_poly.type
_entity_poly.pdbx_seq_one_letter_code
_entity_poly.pdbx_strand_id
1 'polypeptide(L)'
;RGRIIGDYRRVALYGIDYLMKDKLAQFTSLQADLENGVNLEQTIRLREEIAEQHRALGQMKEMAAKYGYDISGPATNAQEAIQWTYFGYLAAV
;
A
#
# COMPACT_ATOMS: atom_id res chain seq x y z
N ARG A 1 15.35 5.26 6.23
CA ARG A 1 14.19 4.43 6.64
C ARG A 1 12.98 5.00 5.90
N GLY A 2 12.68 4.43 4.73
CA GLY A 2 11.71 4.98 3.78
C GLY A 2 10.29 4.87 4.32
N ARG A 3 9.46 5.88 4.03
CA ARG A 3 8.04 5.89 4.39
C ARG A 3 7.36 4.67 3.78
N ILE A 4 6.77 3.82 4.62
CA ILE A 4 6.10 2.59 4.20
C ILE A 4 4.97 2.90 3.19
N ILE A 5 4.38 4.09 3.28
CA ILE A 5 3.52 4.63 2.23
C ILE A 5 3.97 6.06 1.96
N GLY A 6 4.56 6.34 0.79
CA GLY A 6 5.11 7.66 0.50
C GLY A 6 4.07 8.74 0.18
N ASP A 7 2.87 8.33 -0.27
CA ASP A 7 1.80 9.23 -0.73
C ASP A 7 0.43 8.80 -0.20
N TYR A 8 0.00 9.44 0.89
CA TYR A 8 -1.24 9.16 1.62
C TYR A 8 -2.50 9.47 0.80
N ARG A 9 -2.40 10.37 -0.18
CA ARG A 9 -3.54 10.77 -1.02
C ARG A 9 -4.03 9.63 -1.88
N ARG A 10 -3.17 8.65 -2.17
CA ARG A 10 -3.53 7.46 -2.96
C ARG A 10 -4.63 6.64 -2.30
N VAL A 11 -4.71 6.63 -0.97
CA VAL A 11 -5.77 5.92 -0.24
C VAL A 11 -7.12 6.54 -0.59
N ALA A 12 -7.23 7.87 -0.54
CA ALA A 12 -8.45 8.58 -0.92
C ALA A 12 -8.78 8.42 -2.41
N LEU A 13 -7.77 8.44 -3.29
CA LEU A 13 -7.99 8.40 -4.75
C LEU A 13 -8.35 7.00 -5.29
N TYR A 14 -7.78 5.94 -4.71
CA TYR A 14 -7.89 4.59 -5.27
C TYR A 14 -8.53 3.57 -4.34
N GLY A 15 -8.53 3.82 -3.04
CA GLY A 15 -8.88 2.81 -2.03
C GLY A 15 -7.76 1.81 -1.78
N ILE A 16 -7.80 1.15 -0.63
CA ILE A 16 -6.77 0.18 -0.23
C ILE A 16 -6.73 -1.05 -1.14
N ASP A 17 -7.88 -1.54 -1.61
CA ASP A 17 -7.93 -2.82 -2.35
C ASP A 17 -7.22 -2.70 -3.70
N TYR A 18 -7.39 -1.57 -4.38
CA TYR A 18 -6.64 -1.27 -5.60
C TYR A 18 -5.14 -1.20 -5.33
N LEU A 19 -4.72 -0.51 -4.27
CA LEU A 19 -3.30 -0.33 -3.94
C LEU A 19 -2.63 -1.65 -3.55
N MET A 20 -3.32 -2.52 -2.83
CA MET A 20 -2.81 -3.86 -2.51
C MET A 20 -2.67 -4.70 -3.78
N LYS A 21 -3.65 -4.66 -4.68
CA LYS A 21 -3.57 -5.36 -5.97
C LYS A 21 -2.39 -4.87 -6.82
N ASP A 22 -2.16 -3.55 -6.86
CA ASP A 22 -1.02 -2.93 -7.54
C ASP A 22 0.32 -3.39 -6.94
N LYS A 23 0.42 -3.46 -5.61
CA LYS A 23 1.63 -3.98 -4.93
C LYS A 23 1.87 -5.45 -5.21
N LEU A 24 0.82 -6.28 -5.24
CA LEU A 24 0.95 -7.67 -5.62
C LEU A 24 1.43 -7.82 -7.07
N ALA A 25 0.90 -7.01 -8.00
CA ALA A 25 1.35 -7.01 -9.38
C ALA A 25 2.83 -6.61 -9.52
N GLN A 26 3.28 -5.58 -8.81
CA GLN A 26 4.70 -5.17 -8.75
C GLN A 26 5.59 -6.26 -8.16
N PHE A 27 5.12 -6.97 -7.13
CA PHE A 27 5.86 -8.09 -6.57
C PHE A 27 6.01 -9.23 -7.59
N THR A 28 4.91 -9.59 -8.27
CA THR A 28 4.90 -10.63 -9.30
C THR A 28 5.75 -10.28 -10.52
N SER A 29 5.81 -9.01 -10.94
CA SER A 29 6.63 -8.62 -12.09
C SER A 29 8.14 -8.86 -11.88
N LEU A 30 8.59 -8.95 -10.62
CA LEU A 30 9.98 -9.23 -10.27
C LEU A 30 10.32 -10.73 -10.23
N GLN A 31 9.34 -11.61 -10.49
CA GLN A 31 9.54 -13.06 -10.38
C GLN A 31 10.56 -13.58 -11.41
N ALA A 32 10.47 -13.10 -12.66
CA ALA A 32 11.40 -13.51 -13.71
C ALA A 32 12.85 -13.07 -13.40
N ASP A 33 13.04 -11.86 -12.88
CA ASP A 33 14.38 -11.37 -12.51
C ASP A 33 14.96 -12.18 -11.35
N LEU A 34 14.13 -12.57 -10.38
CA LEU A 34 14.51 -13.44 -9.28
C LEU A 34 14.95 -14.83 -9.77
N GLU A 35 14.16 -15.46 -10.64
CA GLU A 35 14.42 -16.80 -11.17
C GLU A 35 15.66 -16.85 -12.08
N ASN A 36 15.88 -15.78 -12.86
CA ASN A 36 17.04 -15.67 -13.75
C ASN A 36 18.30 -15.10 -13.07
N GLY A 37 18.22 -14.74 -11.78
CA GLY A 37 19.34 -14.19 -11.02
C GLY A 37 19.78 -12.77 -11.45
N VAL A 38 18.92 -12.03 -12.15
CA VAL A 38 19.22 -10.67 -12.61
C VAL A 38 19.21 -9.71 -11.43
N ASN A 39 20.34 -9.04 -11.15
CA ASN A 39 20.51 -8.11 -10.04
C ASN A 39 19.98 -8.68 -8.70
N LEU A 40 20.26 -9.96 -8.43
CA LEU A 40 19.59 -10.78 -7.41
C LEU A 40 19.40 -10.09 -6.05
N GLU A 41 20.46 -9.47 -5.50
CA GLU A 41 20.37 -8.76 -4.21
C GLU A 41 19.37 -7.59 -4.24
N GLN A 42 19.40 -6.78 -5.31
CA GLN A 42 18.49 -5.66 -5.48
C GLN A 42 17.05 -6.15 -5.67
N THR A 43 16.87 -7.22 -6.46
CA THR A 43 15.56 -7.84 -6.70
C THR A 43 14.95 -8.40 -5.42
N ILE A 44 15.73 -9.12 -4.60
CA ILE A 44 15.29 -9.64 -3.30
C ILE A 44 14.87 -8.48 -2.39
N ARG A 45 15.74 -7.47 -2.24
CA ARG A 45 15.46 -6.31 -1.38
C ARG A 45 14.20 -5.56 -1.80
N LEU A 46 14.01 -5.35 -3.11
CA LEU A 46 12.84 -4.67 -3.64
C LEU A 46 11.55 -5.47 -3.38
N ARG A 47 11.61 -6.80 -3.53
CA ARG A 47 10.47 -7.68 -3.23
C ARG A 47 10.08 -7.64 -1.75
N GLU A 48 11.07 -7.63 -0.85
CA GLU A 48 10.83 -7.49 0.59
C GLU A 48 10.14 -6.16 0.92
N GLU A 49 10.62 -5.05 0.34
CA GLU A 49 10.02 -3.73 0.52
C GLU A 49 8.58 -3.71 0.02
N ILE A 50 8.31 -4.22 -1.19
CA ILE A 50 6.94 -4.27 -1.75
C ILE A 50 6.01 -5.13 -0.87
N ALA A 51 6.50 -6.26 -0.36
CA ALA A 51 5.72 -7.11 0.53
C ALA A 51 5.39 -6.42 1.87
N GLU A 52 6.33 -5.65 2.42
CA GLU A 52 6.10 -4.83 3.61
C GLU A 52 5.06 -3.74 3.35
N GLN A 53 5.16 -3.03 2.22
CA GLN A 53 4.18 -2.03 1.80
C GLN A 53 2.78 -2.65 1.63
N HIS A 54 2.68 -3.84 1.03
CA HIS A 54 1.40 -4.55 0.89
C HIS A 54 0.78 -4.90 2.25
N ARG A 55 1.58 -5.39 3.19
CA ARG A 55 1.10 -5.69 4.56
C ARG A 55 0.63 -4.43 5.29
N ALA A 56 1.37 -3.33 5.18
CA ALA A 56 1.02 -2.08 5.81
C ALA A 56 -0.30 -1.48 5.29
N LEU A 57 -0.58 -1.62 3.99
CA LEU A 57 -1.88 -1.27 3.41
C LEU A 57 -3.02 -2.05 4.08
N GLY A 58 -2.84 -3.37 4.27
CA GLY A 58 -3.80 -4.21 4.98
C GLY A 58 -4.01 -3.77 6.45
N GLN A 59 -2.93 -3.48 7.16
CA GLN A 59 -2.99 -2.96 8.54
C GLN A 59 -3.72 -1.61 8.63
N MET A 60 -3.56 -0.73 7.64
CA MET A 60 -4.29 0.52 7.57
C MET A 60 -5.81 0.28 7.42
N LYS A 61 -6.21 -0.68 6.59
CA LYS A 61 -7.62 -1.07 6.42
C LYS A 61 -8.21 -1.60 7.72
N GLU A 62 -7.48 -2.47 8.43
CA GLU A 62 -7.89 -2.96 9.75
C GLU A 62 -7.99 -1.85 10.79
N MET A 63 -7.03 -0.92 10.80
CA MET A 63 -7.04 0.24 11.69
C MET A 63 -8.27 1.12 11.44
N ALA A 64 -8.54 1.49 10.18
CA ALA A 64 -9.70 2.33 9.84
C ALA A 64 -11.04 1.65 10.20
N ALA A 65 -11.13 0.33 10.00
CA ALA A 65 -12.32 -0.45 10.36
C ALA A 65 -12.62 -0.39 11.87
N LYS A 66 -11.61 -0.33 12.75
CA LYS A 66 -11.80 -0.15 14.21
C LYS A 66 -12.48 1.19 14.56
N TYR A 67 -12.34 2.18 13.69
CA TYR A 67 -13.00 3.49 13.84
C TYR A 67 -14.32 3.58 13.06
N GLY A 68 -14.80 2.49 12.45
CA GLY A 68 -16.06 2.43 11.72
C GLY A 68 -15.99 2.93 10.27
N TYR A 69 -14.80 3.03 9.68
CA TYR A 69 -14.61 3.47 8.30
C TYR A 69 -14.19 2.31 7.38
N ASP A 70 -14.84 2.21 6.22
CA ASP A 70 -14.43 1.30 5.15
C ASP A 70 -13.64 2.05 4.09
N ILE A 71 -12.31 1.89 4.11
CA ILE A 71 -11.38 2.53 3.18
C ILE A 71 -10.98 1.61 2.00
N SER A 72 -11.73 0.53 1.77
CA SER A 72 -11.46 -0.43 0.69
C SER A 72 -11.49 0.22 -0.70
N GLY A 73 -12.49 1.07 -0.94
CA GLY A 73 -12.69 1.81 -2.18
C GLY A 73 -12.24 3.28 -2.12
N PRO A 74 -12.28 3.98 -3.27
CA PRO A 74 -11.97 5.40 -3.34
C PRO A 74 -13.01 6.23 -2.58
N ALA A 75 -12.59 7.39 -2.07
CA ALA A 75 -13.48 8.34 -1.44
C ALA A 75 -14.51 8.89 -2.45
N THR A 76 -15.77 8.94 -2.03
CA THR A 76 -16.91 9.38 -2.85
C THR A 76 -17.31 10.82 -2.58
N ASN A 77 -16.82 11.39 -1.49
CA ASN A 77 -17.10 12.76 -1.06
C ASN A 77 -15.90 13.41 -0.36
N ALA A 78 -15.99 14.72 -0.12
CA ALA A 78 -14.90 15.49 0.49
C ALA A 78 -14.57 15.03 1.91
N GLN A 79 -15.57 14.61 2.70
CA GLN A 79 -15.36 14.16 4.07
C GLN A 79 -14.55 12.84 4.11
N GLU A 80 -14.90 11.88 3.26
CA GLU A 80 -14.14 10.64 3.08
C GLU A 80 -12.73 10.92 2.57
N ALA A 81 -12.57 11.83 1.61
CA ALA A 81 -11.25 12.15 1.07
C ALA A 81 -10.30 12.70 2.14
N ILE A 82 -10.81 13.59 3.00
CA ILE A 82 -10.07 14.12 4.16
C ILE A 82 -9.74 12.97 5.12
N GLN A 83 -10.72 12.15 5.47
CA GLN A 83 -10.55 11.07 6.44
C GLN A 83 -9.58 9.98 5.94
N TRP A 84 -9.61 9.60 4.66
CA TRP A 84 -8.76 8.54 4.10
C TRP A 84 -7.32 9.02 4.02
N THR A 85 -7.14 10.28 3.65
CA THR A 85 -5.84 10.94 3.68
C THR A 85 -5.28 10.98 5.10
N TYR A 86 -6.12 11.24 6.10
CA TYR A 86 -5.72 11.22 7.50
C TYR A 86 -5.32 9.80 7.98
N PHE A 87 -6.06 8.76 7.62
CA PHE A 87 -5.66 7.37 7.89
C PHE A 87 -4.34 7.01 7.22
N GLY A 88 -4.13 7.45 5.97
CA GLY A 88 -2.87 7.28 5.27
C GLY A 88 -1.71 7.95 6.01
N TYR A 89 -1.92 9.16 6.52
CA TYR A 89 -0.93 9.87 7.34
C TYR A 89 -0.61 9.13 8.65
N LEU A 90 -1.63 8.66 9.39
CA LEU A 90 -1.44 7.94 10.64
C LEU A 90 -0.66 6.63 10.47
N ALA A 91 -0.90 5.91 9.38
CA ALA A 91 -0.25 4.63 9.09
C ALA A 91 1.22 4.78 8.63
N ALA A 92 1.69 6.00 8.43
CA ALA A 92 3.02 6.28 7.92
C ALA A 92 4.01 6.79 8.96
N VAL A 93 3.51 7.04 10.17
CA VAL A 93 4.28 7.42 11.36
C VAL A 93 4.78 6.17 12.06
#